data_AF-A0AA37QZD0-F1
#
_entry.id   AF-A0AA37QZD0-F1
#
_cell.length_a   1.000
_cell.length_b   1.000
_cell.length_c   1.000
_cell.angle_alpha   90.00
_cell.angle_beta   90.00
_cell.angle_gamma   90.00
#
_symmetry.space_group_name_H-M   'P 1'
#
loop_
_entity.id
_entity.type
_entity.pdbx_description
1 polymer ?
#
loop_
_entity_poly.entity_id
_entity_poly.type
_entity_poly.pdbx_seq_one_letter_code
_entity_poly.pdbx_strand_id
1 'polypeptide(L)'
;MTPLLWSLIALQIVMGVFDTFYHHEFTERLAWRPSQRGELKLHAVRNGLYALLFAVLGWCQPQGVFALLVLAVLAAEIVITLTDFVEEDLTRRLSPSERINHTLLAINYGAILMLLVPLLIDWAMQPTAIVPAYAGLLSWIAAAAAVGAGLCGLRDVTAARRLARMSQPDAAGLVAALPPAQTILITGATGFIGARLVASLTAAGHHVIALVRDPGRAAGLPPPLTLVTRLDQLASDTRIDAIVNLAGEPIGNAPWTAAKRDRILQSRLATTEAVVALIARLARKPKVLVNGSAIGWYGLWQDQPLTESAKPHACFSHDLCEAWEQAARGAEAHGVRVALLRIGLVVGRDGGFLARMLTPFEFGLGGPLGSGLQWMSWIERDDLVRLIAHVLATDTMAGPVNATAPLPLRNLAFTAELARCLRRPALLRVPAGLLRRIGGDLAEELLLGGQRVVPNKALSSGFVFRHQSLRSALESIL
;
A
#
# COMPACT_ATOMS: atom_id res chain seq x y z
N MET A 1 -21.71 35.96 -16.49
CA MET A 1 -22.09 34.74 -15.72
C MET A 1 -22.90 35.15 -14.51
N THR A 2 -23.95 34.41 -14.15
CA THR A 2 -24.85 34.76 -13.03
C THR A 2 -24.22 34.38 -11.68
N PRO A 3 -24.65 34.97 -10.55
CA PRO A 3 -24.18 34.59 -9.22
C PRO A 3 -24.42 33.10 -8.92
N LEU A 4 -25.55 32.55 -9.36
CA LEU A 4 -25.86 31.12 -9.19
C LEU A 4 -24.83 30.23 -9.91
N LEU A 5 -24.51 30.52 -11.16
CA LEU A 5 -23.52 29.75 -11.93
C LEU A 5 -22.14 29.79 -11.25
N TRP A 6 -21.72 30.94 -10.75
CA TRP A 6 -20.48 31.07 -9.99
C TRP A 6 -20.47 30.25 -8.70
N SER A 7 -21.57 30.23 -7.95
CA SER A 7 -21.69 29.40 -6.74
C SER A 7 -21.58 27.91 -7.05
N LEU A 8 -22.22 27.44 -8.13
CA LEU A 8 -22.14 26.04 -8.57
C LEU A 8 -20.71 25.68 -9.00
N ILE A 9 -20.01 26.56 -9.72
CA ILE A 9 -18.60 26.36 -10.10
C ILE A 9 -17.70 26.31 -8.86
N ALA A 10 -17.88 27.20 -7.89
CA ALA A 10 -17.12 27.19 -6.65
C ALA A 10 -17.34 25.89 -5.87
N LEU A 11 -18.59 25.42 -5.78
CA LEU A 11 -18.93 24.14 -5.18
C LEU A 11 -18.27 22.96 -5.92
N GLN A 12 -18.28 22.97 -7.26
CA GLN A 12 -17.62 21.96 -8.09
C GLN A 12 -16.11 21.90 -7.81
N ILE A 13 -15.45 23.06 -7.69
CA ILE A 13 -14.02 23.15 -7.36
C ILE A 13 -13.74 22.49 -6.01
N VAL A 14 -14.53 22.81 -4.98
CA VAL A 14 -14.35 22.24 -3.64
C VAL A 14 -14.53 20.72 -3.65
N MET A 15 -15.58 20.22 -4.30
CA MET A 15 -15.84 18.78 -4.39
C MET A 15 -14.75 18.06 -5.19
N GLY A 16 -14.27 18.63 -6.31
CA GLY A 16 -13.19 18.04 -7.11
C GLY A 16 -11.83 18.03 -6.40
N VAL A 17 -11.55 19.06 -5.59
CA VAL A 17 -10.37 19.08 -4.71
C VAL A 17 -10.49 17.98 -3.65
N PHE A 18 -11.65 17.86 -3.01
CA PHE A 18 -11.89 16.80 -2.02
C PHE A 18 -11.70 15.41 -2.64
N ASP A 19 -12.28 15.17 -3.80
CA ASP A 19 -12.16 13.90 -4.53
C ASP A 19 -10.70 13.54 -4.83
N THR A 20 -9.96 14.50 -5.40
CA THR A 20 -8.53 14.33 -5.73
C THR A 20 -7.73 13.95 -4.48
N PHE A 21 -7.83 14.72 -3.40
CA PHE A 21 -6.97 14.50 -2.24
C PHE A 21 -7.44 13.36 -1.33
N TYR A 22 -8.74 13.21 -1.14
CA TYR A 22 -9.28 12.19 -0.24
C TYR A 22 -9.34 10.83 -0.92
N HIS A 23 -10.00 10.73 -2.07
CA HIS A 23 -10.22 9.46 -2.75
C HIS A 23 -8.99 9.01 -3.53
N HIS A 24 -8.45 9.84 -4.41
CA HIS A 24 -7.35 9.41 -5.28
C HIS A 24 -6.01 9.30 -4.54
N GLU A 25 -5.70 10.25 -3.66
CA GLU A 25 -4.41 10.27 -2.95
C GLU A 25 -4.40 9.53 -1.64
N PHE A 26 -5.38 9.79 -0.77
CA PHE A 26 -5.32 9.29 0.59
C PHE A 26 -5.84 7.86 0.71
N THR A 27 -6.98 7.55 0.09
CA THR A 27 -7.55 6.19 0.16
C THR A 27 -6.97 5.26 -0.90
N GLU A 28 -7.02 5.66 -2.18
CA GLU A 28 -6.68 4.76 -3.28
C GLU A 28 -5.19 4.76 -3.60
N ARG A 29 -4.51 5.90 -3.48
CA ARG A 29 -3.08 6.09 -3.80
C ARG A 29 -2.81 5.71 -5.25
N LEU A 30 -3.59 6.25 -6.18
CA LEU A 30 -3.55 5.91 -7.61
C LEU A 30 -2.13 6.03 -8.18
N ALA A 31 -1.39 7.09 -7.79
CA ALA A 31 0.00 7.34 -8.18
C ALA A 31 0.99 6.20 -7.84
N TRP A 32 0.57 5.24 -7.01
CA TRP A 32 1.39 4.12 -6.55
C TRP A 32 0.87 2.76 -7.03
N ARG A 33 -0.14 2.71 -7.90
CA ARG A 33 -0.70 1.48 -8.47
C ARG A 33 -0.45 1.40 -9.98
N PRO A 34 0.45 0.51 -10.48
CA PRO A 34 0.72 0.41 -11.91
C PRO A 34 -0.50 0.12 -12.78
N SER A 35 -1.50 -0.59 -12.22
CA SER A 35 -2.76 -0.86 -12.90
C SER A 35 -3.56 0.41 -13.20
N GLN A 36 -3.39 1.48 -12.41
CA GLN A 36 -4.12 2.75 -12.52
C GLN A 36 -3.41 3.80 -13.37
N ARG A 37 -2.48 3.35 -14.22
CA ARG A 37 -1.78 4.24 -15.16
C ARG A 37 -2.74 4.84 -16.20
N GLY A 38 -3.78 4.10 -16.61
CA GLY A 38 -4.81 4.58 -17.54
C GLY A 38 -5.58 5.75 -16.94
N GLU A 39 -6.20 5.52 -15.78
CA GLU A 39 -6.91 6.50 -14.95
C GLU A 39 -6.08 7.80 -14.75
N LEU A 40 -4.81 7.70 -14.32
CA LEU A 40 -3.96 8.89 -14.14
C LEU A 40 -3.70 9.70 -15.41
N LYS A 41 -3.67 9.07 -16.60
CA LYS A 41 -3.55 9.82 -17.85
C LYS A 41 -4.83 10.58 -18.16
N LEU A 42 -5.98 9.98 -17.91
CA LEU A 42 -7.28 10.63 -18.08
C LEU A 42 -7.40 11.81 -17.11
N HIS A 43 -7.04 11.62 -15.84
CA HIS A 43 -6.99 12.69 -14.84
C HIS A 43 -6.05 13.82 -15.24
N ALA A 44 -4.86 13.50 -15.76
CA ALA A 44 -3.91 14.50 -16.25
C ALA A 44 -4.50 15.38 -17.36
N VAL A 45 -5.17 14.77 -18.35
CA VAL A 45 -5.79 15.51 -19.45
C VAL A 45 -6.97 16.33 -18.94
N ARG A 46 -7.88 15.72 -18.15
CA ARG A 46 -9.03 16.40 -17.53
C ARG A 46 -8.59 17.62 -16.73
N ASN A 47 -7.60 17.46 -15.86
CA ASN A 47 -7.04 18.53 -15.03
C ASN A 47 -6.42 19.65 -15.89
N GLY A 48 -5.80 19.32 -17.02
CA GLY A 48 -5.32 20.29 -18.01
C GLY A 48 -6.45 21.10 -18.65
N LEU A 49 -7.56 20.45 -19.01
CA LEU A 49 -8.74 21.14 -19.54
C LEU A 49 -9.40 22.04 -18.49
N TYR A 50 -9.53 21.59 -17.25
CA TYR A 50 -10.03 22.43 -16.15
C TYR A 50 -9.13 23.64 -15.88
N ALA A 51 -7.80 23.46 -15.90
CA ALA A 51 -6.87 24.56 -15.74
C ALA A 51 -7.08 25.65 -16.81
N LEU A 52 -7.27 25.24 -18.07
CA LEU A 52 -7.57 26.14 -19.17
C LEU A 52 -8.93 26.84 -18.99
N LEU A 53 -9.99 26.07 -18.69
CA LEU A 53 -11.34 26.61 -18.51
C LEU A 53 -11.41 27.63 -17.37
N PHE A 54 -10.82 27.33 -16.21
CA PHE A 54 -10.82 28.26 -15.07
C PHE A 54 -9.98 29.51 -15.32
N ALA A 55 -8.85 29.40 -16.03
CA ALA A 55 -8.05 30.56 -16.41
C ALA A 55 -8.80 31.48 -17.37
N VAL A 56 -9.46 30.92 -18.39
CA VAL A 56 -10.19 31.68 -19.40
C VAL A 56 -11.48 32.26 -18.83
N LEU A 57 -12.38 31.43 -18.29
CA LEU A 57 -13.69 31.89 -17.79
C LEU A 57 -13.59 32.72 -16.51
N GLY A 58 -12.47 32.61 -15.78
CA GLY A 58 -12.18 33.41 -14.59
C GLY A 58 -11.94 34.89 -14.88
N TRP A 59 -11.36 35.21 -16.04
CA TRP A 59 -10.82 36.54 -16.35
C TRP A 59 -11.28 37.12 -17.67
N CYS A 60 -11.93 36.30 -18.50
CA CYS A 60 -12.32 36.67 -19.85
C CYS A 60 -13.73 36.15 -20.16
N GLN A 61 -14.40 36.90 -21.02
CA GLN A 61 -15.58 36.50 -21.77
C GLN A 61 -15.14 36.30 -23.23
N PRO A 62 -14.79 35.06 -23.61
CA PRO A 62 -14.46 34.75 -25.01
C PRO A 62 -15.72 34.88 -25.87
N GLN A 63 -15.59 35.49 -27.03
CA GLN A 63 -16.67 35.72 -28.00
C GLN A 63 -16.30 35.19 -29.38
N GLY A 64 -17.30 34.93 -30.22
CA GLY A 64 -17.11 34.38 -31.56
C GLY A 64 -16.39 33.03 -31.54
N VAL A 65 -15.33 32.89 -32.33
CA VAL A 65 -14.58 31.62 -32.44
C VAL A 65 -13.98 31.17 -31.10
N PHE A 66 -13.61 32.09 -30.20
CA PHE A 66 -13.07 31.72 -28.90
C PHE A 66 -14.12 31.06 -27.99
N ALA A 67 -15.39 31.48 -28.08
CA ALA A 67 -16.47 30.83 -27.35
C ALA A 67 -16.75 29.41 -27.89
N LEU A 68 -16.67 29.22 -29.21
CA LEU A 68 -16.76 27.90 -29.85
C LEU A 68 -15.64 26.96 -29.38
N LEU A 69 -14.41 27.48 -29.24
CA LEU A 69 -13.29 26.69 -28.70
C LEU A 69 -13.54 26.27 -27.24
N VAL A 70 -14.12 27.15 -26.41
CA VAL A 70 -14.50 26.78 -25.04
C VAL A 70 -15.59 25.69 -25.03
N LEU A 71 -16.60 25.79 -25.91
CA LEU A 71 -17.61 24.73 -26.08
C LEU A 71 -16.98 23.41 -26.51
N ALA A 72 -16.03 23.42 -27.44
CA ALA A 72 -15.31 22.23 -27.86
C ALA A 72 -14.49 21.61 -26.72
N VAL A 73 -13.83 22.44 -25.90
CA VAL A 73 -13.10 21.99 -24.70
C VAL A 73 -14.06 21.35 -23.69
N LEU A 74 -15.24 21.93 -23.44
CA LEU A 74 -16.25 21.35 -22.56
C LEU A 74 -16.78 20.01 -23.10
N ALA A 75 -17.02 19.91 -24.42
CA ALA A 75 -17.45 18.65 -25.02
C ALA A 75 -16.38 17.56 -24.90
N ALA A 76 -15.11 17.90 -25.14
CA ALA A 76 -14.00 16.97 -24.95
C ALA A 76 -13.86 16.54 -23.48
N GLU A 77 -14.03 17.47 -22.55
CA GLU A 77 -14.02 17.18 -21.12
C GLU A 77 -15.13 16.19 -20.73
N ILE A 78 -16.36 16.37 -21.23
CA ILE A 78 -17.47 15.43 -20.97
C ILE A 78 -17.11 14.02 -21.44
N VAL A 79 -16.54 13.90 -22.64
CA VAL A 79 -16.11 12.60 -23.19
C VAL A 79 -15.03 11.97 -22.30
N ILE A 80 -14.06 12.74 -21.85
CA ILE A 80 -13.00 12.25 -20.95
C ILE A 80 -13.59 11.80 -19.62
N THR A 81 -14.48 12.59 -19.01
CA THR A 81 -15.11 12.28 -17.73
C THR A 81 -15.97 11.02 -17.81
N LEU A 82 -16.69 10.80 -18.91
CA LEU A 82 -17.41 9.55 -19.14
C LEU A 82 -16.47 8.36 -19.37
N THR A 83 -15.35 8.56 -20.07
CA THR A 83 -14.34 7.52 -20.28
C THR A 83 -13.66 7.13 -18.97
N ASP A 84 -13.37 8.12 -18.11
CA ASP A 84 -12.79 7.93 -16.79
C ASP A 84 -13.71 7.07 -15.90
N PHE A 85 -15.02 7.36 -15.91
CA PHE A 85 -16.00 6.56 -15.18
C PHE A 85 -16.03 5.08 -15.63
N VAL A 86 -15.89 4.83 -16.93
CA VAL A 86 -15.81 3.46 -17.46
C VAL A 86 -14.51 2.77 -17.07
N GLU A 87 -13.37 3.48 -17.19
CA GLU A 87 -12.06 2.95 -16.79
C GLU A 87 -12.06 2.58 -15.29
N GLU A 88 -12.59 3.44 -14.43
CA GLU A 88 -12.68 3.21 -12.99
C GLU A 88 -13.45 1.93 -12.64
N ASP A 89 -14.62 1.70 -13.25
CA ASP A 89 -15.45 0.51 -12.98
C ASP A 89 -14.78 -0.79 -13.47
N LEU A 90 -13.99 -0.71 -14.55
CA LEU A 90 -13.24 -1.84 -15.10
C LEU A 90 -11.99 -2.17 -14.28
N THR A 91 -11.29 -1.17 -13.73
CA THR A 91 -9.98 -1.37 -13.09
C THR A 91 -10.05 -1.56 -11.58
N ARG A 92 -11.09 -1.06 -10.89
CA ARG A 92 -11.21 -1.19 -9.43
C ARG A 92 -12.66 -1.11 -8.93
N ARG A 93 -12.89 -1.56 -7.70
CA ARG A 93 -14.19 -1.40 -7.03
C ARG A 93 -14.24 -0.07 -6.29
N LEU A 94 -15.14 0.81 -6.73
CA LEU A 94 -15.41 2.09 -6.07
C LEU A 94 -16.04 1.91 -4.69
N SER A 95 -15.54 2.66 -3.71
CA SER A 95 -16.11 2.67 -2.36
C SER A 95 -17.50 3.36 -2.35
N PRO A 96 -18.38 3.08 -1.37
CA PRO A 96 -19.69 3.73 -1.31
C PRO A 96 -19.60 5.26 -1.24
N SER A 97 -18.64 5.81 -0.50
CA SER A 97 -18.45 7.26 -0.37
C SER A 97 -17.98 7.91 -1.68
N GLU A 98 -17.12 7.23 -2.44
CA GLU A 98 -16.64 7.69 -3.75
C GLU A 98 -17.79 7.72 -4.77
N ARG A 99 -18.62 6.68 -4.83
CA ARG A 99 -19.81 6.65 -5.71
C ARG A 99 -20.78 7.79 -5.40
N ILE A 100 -21.00 8.08 -4.11
CA ILE A 100 -21.84 9.21 -3.69
C ILE A 100 -21.22 10.53 -4.17
N ASN A 101 -19.91 10.72 -3.96
CA ASN A 101 -19.20 11.92 -4.40
C ASN A 101 -19.27 12.12 -5.91
N HIS A 102 -19.04 11.07 -6.71
CA HIS A 102 -19.13 11.10 -8.18
C HIS A 102 -20.55 11.45 -8.63
N THR A 103 -21.58 10.90 -7.97
CA THR A 103 -22.98 11.23 -8.26
C THR A 103 -23.28 12.71 -8.01
N LEU A 104 -22.81 13.26 -6.88
CA LEU A 104 -22.99 14.68 -6.55
C LEU A 104 -22.23 15.60 -7.52
N LEU A 105 -20.99 15.23 -7.87
CA LEU A 105 -20.17 15.93 -8.87
C LEU A 105 -20.87 15.96 -10.24
N ALA A 106 -21.44 14.85 -10.69
CA ALA A 106 -22.15 14.76 -11.96
C ALA A 106 -23.43 15.60 -11.99
N ILE A 107 -24.22 15.57 -10.90
CA ILE A 107 -25.44 16.39 -10.78
C ILE A 107 -25.10 17.88 -10.83
N ASN A 108 -24.13 18.32 -10.03
CA ASN A 108 -23.73 19.72 -9.98
C ASN A 108 -23.10 20.17 -11.31
N TYR A 109 -22.29 19.32 -11.95
CA TYR A 109 -21.70 19.61 -13.25
C TYR A 109 -22.77 19.72 -14.36
N GLY A 110 -23.78 18.85 -14.35
CA GLY A 110 -24.94 18.96 -15.25
C GLY A 110 -25.68 20.29 -15.10
N ALA A 111 -25.87 20.77 -13.86
CA ALA A 111 -26.46 22.09 -13.59
C ALA A 111 -25.58 23.24 -14.10
N ILE A 112 -24.26 23.14 -13.95
CA ILE A 112 -23.30 24.10 -14.53
C ILE A 112 -23.45 24.14 -16.05
N LEU A 113 -23.44 22.98 -16.73
CA LEU A 113 -23.58 22.90 -18.18
C LEU A 113 -24.91 23.49 -18.66
N MET A 114 -26.02 23.21 -17.98
CA MET A 114 -27.34 23.75 -18.31
C MET A 114 -27.38 25.28 -18.30
N LEU A 115 -26.61 25.91 -17.41
CA LEU A 115 -26.53 27.37 -17.29
C LEU A 115 -25.42 28.00 -18.16
N LEU A 116 -24.30 27.29 -18.35
CA LEU A 116 -23.12 27.80 -19.04
C LEU A 116 -23.21 27.63 -20.57
N VAL A 117 -23.75 26.51 -21.06
CA VAL A 117 -23.80 26.22 -22.51
C VAL A 117 -24.64 27.23 -23.27
N PRO A 118 -25.88 27.59 -22.85
CA PRO A 118 -26.65 28.62 -23.53
C PRO A 118 -25.92 29.96 -23.57
N LEU A 119 -25.28 30.34 -22.46
CA LEU A 119 -24.47 31.57 -22.37
C LEU A 119 -23.30 31.57 -23.35
N LEU A 120 -22.61 30.44 -23.51
CA LEU A 120 -21.50 30.31 -24.46
C LEU A 120 -21.98 30.31 -25.92
N ILE A 121 -23.17 29.77 -26.20
CA ILE A 121 -23.78 29.87 -27.53
C ILE A 121 -24.08 31.33 -27.85
N ASP A 122 -24.66 32.08 -26.92
CA ASP A 122 -24.90 33.52 -27.11
C ASP A 122 -23.59 34.30 -27.36
N TRP A 123 -22.51 33.95 -26.64
CA TRP A 123 -21.20 34.56 -26.86
C TRP A 123 -20.55 34.15 -28.19
N ALA A 124 -20.81 32.93 -28.67
CA ALA A 124 -20.33 32.46 -29.97
C ALA A 124 -20.98 33.20 -31.15
N MET A 125 -22.19 33.76 -30.95
CA MET A 125 -22.87 34.59 -31.94
C MET A 125 -22.37 36.03 -31.99
N GLN A 126 -21.52 36.45 -31.04
CA GLN A 126 -20.91 37.78 -31.04
C GLN A 126 -19.67 37.83 -31.96
N PRO A 127 -19.23 39.03 -32.40
CA PRO A 127 -17.95 39.18 -33.09
C PRO A 127 -16.78 38.60 -32.28
N THR A 128 -15.78 38.04 -32.97
CA THR A 128 -14.65 37.39 -32.31
C THR A 128 -13.85 38.40 -31.50
N ALA A 129 -13.85 38.22 -30.18
CA ALA A 129 -13.14 39.07 -29.23
C ALA A 129 -12.83 38.29 -27.93
N ILE A 130 -11.84 38.75 -27.18
CA ILE A 130 -11.60 38.35 -25.79
C ILE A 130 -11.90 39.58 -24.94
N VAL A 131 -13.07 39.60 -24.30
CA VAL A 131 -13.49 40.73 -23.47
C VAL A 131 -13.06 40.46 -22.04
N PRO A 132 -12.30 41.34 -21.36
CA PRO A 132 -11.98 41.16 -19.96
C PRO A 132 -13.23 41.07 -19.09
N ALA A 133 -13.27 40.10 -18.18
CA ALA A 133 -14.36 39.88 -17.24
C ALA A 133 -13.79 39.73 -15.83
N TYR A 134 -14.36 40.45 -14.87
CA TYR A 134 -13.92 40.39 -13.48
C TYR A 134 -15.10 40.18 -12.53
N ALA A 135 -15.04 39.12 -11.74
CA ALA A 135 -16.07 38.71 -10.80
C ALA A 135 -15.62 38.81 -9.33
N GLY A 136 -14.65 39.69 -9.03
CA GLY A 136 -14.17 39.89 -7.67
C GLY A 136 -13.39 38.68 -7.14
N LEU A 137 -13.77 38.22 -5.95
CA LEU A 137 -13.18 37.05 -5.29
C LEU A 137 -13.29 35.77 -6.14
N LEU A 138 -14.34 35.63 -6.95
CA LEU A 138 -14.59 34.43 -7.74
C LEU A 138 -13.58 34.26 -8.88
N SER A 139 -13.14 35.35 -9.50
CA SER A 139 -12.04 35.33 -10.49
C SER A 139 -10.73 34.86 -9.85
N TRP A 140 -10.47 35.25 -8.60
CA TRP A 140 -9.31 34.78 -7.84
C TRP A 140 -9.41 33.31 -7.44
N ILE A 141 -10.61 32.85 -7.04
CA ILE A 141 -10.86 31.43 -6.78
C ILE A 141 -10.64 30.61 -8.06
N ALA A 142 -11.14 31.08 -9.21
CA ALA A 142 -10.92 30.43 -10.50
C ALA A 142 -9.43 30.42 -10.88
N ALA A 143 -8.69 31.50 -10.66
CA ALA A 143 -7.24 31.54 -10.88
C ALA A 143 -6.50 30.51 -10.01
N ALA A 144 -6.84 30.44 -8.71
CA ALA A 144 -6.27 29.47 -7.80
C ALA A 144 -6.61 28.03 -8.20
N ALA A 145 -7.86 27.78 -8.62
CA ALA A 145 -8.29 26.48 -9.13
C ALA A 145 -7.58 26.11 -10.44
N ALA A 146 -7.32 27.07 -11.33
CA ALA A 146 -6.58 26.85 -12.56
C ALA A 146 -5.15 26.38 -12.27
N VAL A 147 -4.47 27.07 -11.35
CA VAL A 147 -3.11 26.69 -10.91
C VAL A 147 -3.13 25.33 -10.23
N GLY A 148 -4.08 25.08 -9.32
CA GLY A 148 -4.22 23.81 -8.61
C GLY A 148 -4.45 22.63 -9.56
N ALA A 149 -5.40 22.76 -10.47
CA ALA A 149 -5.68 21.75 -11.49
C ALA A 149 -4.45 21.51 -12.39
N GLY A 150 -3.78 22.58 -12.84
CA GLY A 150 -2.56 22.47 -13.63
C GLY A 150 -1.44 21.71 -12.90
N LEU A 151 -1.22 21.99 -11.62
CA LEU A 151 -0.24 21.28 -10.79
C LEU A 151 -0.61 19.81 -10.58
N CYS A 152 -1.89 19.49 -10.32
CA CYS A 152 -2.38 18.12 -10.23
C CYS A 152 -2.19 17.38 -11.56
N GLY A 153 -2.54 18.00 -12.69
CA GLY A 153 -2.35 17.38 -14.01
C GLY A 153 -0.89 17.08 -14.33
N LEU A 154 0.03 18.01 -14.05
CA LEU A 154 1.47 17.78 -14.19
C LEU A 154 1.95 16.64 -13.30
N ARG A 155 1.46 16.59 -12.05
CA ARG A 155 1.75 15.51 -11.12
C ARG A 155 1.28 14.16 -11.67
N ASP A 156 0.04 14.07 -12.15
CA ASP A 156 -0.53 12.84 -12.68
C ASP A 156 0.26 12.33 -13.90
N VAL A 157 0.72 13.23 -14.79
CA VAL A 157 1.65 12.88 -15.88
C VAL A 157 2.95 12.29 -15.34
N THR A 158 3.55 12.91 -14.31
CA THR A 158 4.80 12.42 -13.72
C THR A 158 4.61 11.05 -13.06
N ALA A 159 3.50 10.84 -12.36
CA ALA A 159 3.13 9.57 -11.75
C ALA A 159 2.91 8.50 -12.83
N ALA A 160 2.13 8.79 -13.88
CA ALA A 160 1.89 7.84 -14.98
C ALA A 160 3.17 7.43 -15.72
N ARG A 161 4.14 8.36 -15.88
CA ARG A 161 5.48 8.07 -16.43
C ARG A 161 6.35 7.25 -15.47
N ARG A 162 6.26 7.50 -14.16
CA ARG A 162 6.91 6.68 -13.13
C ARG A 162 6.39 5.25 -13.21
N LEU A 163 5.07 5.06 -13.13
CA LEU A 163 4.41 3.75 -13.21
C LEU A 163 4.75 2.97 -14.48
N ALA A 164 4.94 3.64 -15.62
CA ALA A 164 5.33 3.02 -16.88
C ALA A 164 6.68 2.28 -16.84
N ARG A 165 7.61 2.74 -15.99
CA ARG A 165 8.95 2.17 -15.83
C ARG A 165 9.00 1.06 -14.79
N MET A 166 7.91 0.83 -14.08
CA MET A 166 7.85 -0.15 -12.99
C MET A 166 7.48 -1.51 -13.56
N SER A 167 8.47 -2.36 -13.74
CA SER A 167 8.27 -3.78 -14.06
C SER A 167 7.94 -4.54 -12.76
N GLN A 168 6.93 -5.41 -12.76
CA GLN A 168 6.84 -6.42 -11.70
C GLN A 168 7.83 -7.54 -12.02
N PRO A 169 8.74 -7.90 -11.09
CA PRO A 169 9.62 -9.05 -11.29
C PRO A 169 8.79 -10.31 -11.51
N ASP A 170 9.33 -11.22 -12.32
CA ASP A 170 8.75 -12.55 -12.54
C ASP A 170 8.40 -13.20 -11.18
N ALA A 171 7.10 -13.45 -11.00
CA ALA A 171 6.57 -13.99 -9.76
C ALA A 171 7.06 -15.42 -9.54
N ALA A 172 7.17 -16.23 -10.60
CA ALA A 172 7.61 -17.62 -10.49
C ALA A 172 9.07 -17.69 -10.01
N GLY A 173 9.95 -16.83 -10.55
CA GLY A 173 11.35 -16.74 -10.16
C GLY A 173 11.60 -16.39 -8.69
N LEU A 174 10.61 -15.91 -7.93
CA LEU A 174 10.75 -15.67 -6.49
C LEU A 174 10.81 -16.94 -5.65
N VAL A 175 10.21 -18.02 -6.13
CA VAL A 175 10.10 -19.29 -5.41
C VAL A 175 10.91 -20.40 -6.08
N ALA A 176 11.83 -20.04 -6.98
CA ALA A 176 12.64 -20.98 -7.76
C ALA A 176 13.50 -21.96 -6.93
N ALA A 177 13.71 -21.67 -5.63
CA ALA A 177 14.39 -22.59 -4.72
C ALA A 177 13.55 -23.84 -4.36
N LEU A 178 12.23 -23.80 -4.59
CA LEU A 178 11.32 -24.88 -4.23
C LEU A 178 11.33 -26.02 -5.24
N PRO A 179 11.26 -27.28 -4.77
CA PRO A 179 10.91 -28.41 -5.63
C PRO A 179 9.54 -28.20 -6.32
N PRO A 180 9.39 -28.59 -7.60
CA PRO A 180 8.17 -28.37 -8.37
C PRO A 180 6.96 -29.13 -7.78
N ALA A 181 5.75 -28.67 -8.11
CA ALA A 181 4.48 -29.36 -7.84
C ALA A 181 4.18 -29.69 -6.35
N GLN A 182 4.63 -28.85 -5.43
CA GLN A 182 4.26 -28.93 -4.01
C GLN A 182 2.84 -28.39 -3.73
N THR A 183 2.20 -28.95 -2.69
CA THR A 183 0.98 -28.38 -2.09
C THR A 183 1.32 -27.60 -0.82
N ILE A 184 1.03 -26.30 -0.81
CA ILE A 184 1.37 -25.38 0.28
C ILE A 184 0.12 -24.73 0.84
N LEU A 185 -0.09 -24.89 2.16
CA LEU A 185 -1.15 -24.19 2.89
C LEU A 185 -0.63 -22.83 3.35
N ILE A 186 -1.36 -21.76 3.02
CA ILE A 186 -1.03 -20.39 3.41
C ILE A 186 -2.17 -19.80 4.23
N THR A 187 -1.85 -19.38 5.45
CA THR A 187 -2.73 -18.49 6.22
C THR A 187 -2.35 -17.04 5.96
N GLY A 188 -3.32 -16.12 6.04
CA GLY A 188 -3.06 -14.71 5.69
C GLY A 188 -2.79 -14.51 4.21
N ALA A 189 -3.34 -15.39 3.35
CA ALA A 189 -3.13 -15.42 1.91
C ALA A 189 -3.51 -14.11 1.19
N THR A 190 -4.44 -13.32 1.74
CA THR A 190 -4.85 -12.02 1.19
C THR A 190 -4.06 -10.83 1.74
N GLY A 191 -3.10 -11.09 2.64
CA GLY A 191 -2.25 -10.07 3.24
C GLY A 191 -1.15 -9.58 2.30
N PHE A 192 -0.45 -8.52 2.73
CA PHE A 192 0.60 -7.87 1.92
C PHE A 192 1.72 -8.83 1.47
N ILE A 193 2.18 -9.71 2.36
CA ILE A 193 3.20 -10.74 2.07
C ILE A 193 2.56 -11.97 1.45
N GLY A 194 1.44 -12.44 2.05
CA GLY A 194 0.73 -13.64 1.63
C GLY A 194 0.29 -13.60 0.17
N ALA A 195 -0.29 -12.48 -0.30
CA ALA A 195 -0.77 -12.37 -1.67
C ALA A 195 0.36 -12.46 -2.70
N ARG A 196 1.53 -11.86 -2.39
CA ARG A 196 2.72 -11.98 -3.24
C ARG A 196 3.28 -13.40 -3.24
N LEU A 197 3.29 -14.07 -2.08
CA LEU A 197 3.70 -15.47 -1.98
C LEU A 197 2.77 -16.40 -2.76
N VAL A 198 1.45 -16.24 -2.62
CA VAL A 198 0.44 -17.01 -3.38
C VAL A 198 0.67 -16.82 -4.88
N ALA A 199 0.79 -15.58 -5.35
CA ALA A 199 1.02 -15.29 -6.76
C ALA A 199 2.32 -15.89 -7.29
N SER A 200 3.37 -15.91 -6.47
CA SER A 200 4.66 -16.50 -6.84
C SER A 200 4.56 -18.02 -6.95
N LEU A 201 3.86 -18.65 -6.00
CA LEU A 201 3.70 -20.10 -5.95
C LEU A 201 2.83 -20.63 -7.09
N THR A 202 1.69 -19.98 -7.36
CA THR A 202 0.80 -20.41 -8.45
C THR A 202 1.44 -20.18 -9.81
N ALA A 203 2.17 -19.08 -10.00
CA ALA A 203 2.94 -18.83 -11.23
C ALA A 203 4.05 -19.88 -11.46
N ALA A 204 4.64 -20.42 -10.39
CA ALA A 204 5.63 -21.51 -10.45
C ALA A 204 4.99 -22.92 -10.53
N GLY A 205 3.66 -23.02 -10.64
CA GLY A 205 2.95 -24.30 -10.80
C GLY A 205 2.75 -25.09 -9.50
N HIS A 206 2.92 -24.47 -8.33
CA HIS A 206 2.56 -25.09 -7.05
C HIS A 206 1.04 -25.02 -6.82
N HIS A 207 0.51 -25.97 -6.06
CA HIS A 207 -0.87 -25.91 -5.60
C HIS A 207 -0.95 -25.16 -4.26
N VAL A 208 -1.74 -24.09 -4.21
CA VAL A 208 -1.92 -23.29 -3.00
C VAL A 208 -3.26 -23.58 -2.37
N ILE A 209 -3.27 -23.95 -1.09
CA ILE A 209 -4.46 -23.95 -0.24
C ILE A 209 -4.43 -22.63 0.55
N ALA A 210 -5.38 -21.75 0.31
CA ALA A 210 -5.43 -20.43 0.93
C ALA A 210 -6.52 -20.39 2.00
N LEU A 211 -6.11 -20.23 3.27
CA LEU A 211 -7.03 -19.97 4.37
C LEU A 211 -7.41 -18.49 4.40
N VAL A 212 -8.68 -18.19 4.14
CA VAL A 212 -9.22 -16.83 4.07
C VAL A 212 -10.44 -16.67 4.96
N ARG A 213 -10.53 -15.53 5.66
CA ARG A 213 -11.71 -15.22 6.50
C ARG A 213 -12.93 -14.79 5.67
N ASP A 214 -12.66 -14.11 4.56
CA ASP A 214 -13.65 -13.55 3.65
C ASP A 214 -13.28 -13.98 2.21
N PRO A 215 -14.05 -14.90 1.61
CA PRO A 215 -13.84 -15.33 0.22
C PRO A 215 -13.89 -14.18 -0.79
N GLY A 216 -14.66 -13.12 -0.53
CA GLY A 216 -14.75 -11.96 -1.41
C GLY A 216 -13.42 -11.22 -1.55
N ARG A 217 -12.58 -11.23 -0.51
CA ARG A 217 -11.22 -10.65 -0.54
C ARG A 217 -10.21 -11.54 -1.27
N ALA A 218 -10.55 -12.81 -1.50
CA ALA A 218 -9.69 -13.75 -2.20
C ALA A 218 -9.86 -13.69 -3.74
N ALA A 219 -10.85 -12.95 -4.24
CA ALA A 219 -11.12 -12.81 -5.68
C ALA A 219 -9.93 -12.26 -6.48
N GLY A 220 -9.00 -11.53 -5.84
CA GLY A 220 -7.78 -11.02 -6.47
C GLY A 220 -6.59 -11.99 -6.46
N LEU A 221 -6.71 -13.18 -5.88
CA LEU A 221 -5.62 -14.16 -5.86
C LEU A 221 -5.60 -14.99 -7.16
N PRO A 222 -4.43 -15.18 -7.78
CA PRO A 222 -4.35 -15.86 -9.08
C PRO A 222 -4.48 -17.39 -8.94
N PRO A 223 -5.34 -18.05 -9.74
CA PRO A 223 -5.47 -19.52 -9.74
C PRO A 223 -4.19 -20.21 -10.29
N PRO A 224 -4.00 -21.53 -10.09
CA PRO A 224 -4.89 -22.47 -9.39
C PRO A 224 -4.70 -22.44 -7.86
N LEU A 225 -5.80 -22.29 -7.11
CA LEU A 225 -5.79 -22.33 -5.66
C LEU A 225 -7.09 -22.92 -5.09
N THR A 226 -6.99 -23.52 -3.91
CA THR A 226 -8.14 -24.01 -3.12
C THR A 226 -8.42 -23.03 -2.00
N LEU A 227 -9.61 -22.45 -1.96
CA LEU A 227 -10.03 -21.57 -0.86
C LEU A 227 -10.66 -22.38 0.25
N VAL A 228 -10.18 -22.17 1.47
CA VAL A 228 -10.82 -22.67 2.69
C VAL A 228 -11.06 -21.51 3.65
N THR A 229 -12.17 -21.56 4.38
CA THR A 229 -12.49 -20.56 5.41
C THR A 229 -12.17 -21.04 6.81
N ARG A 230 -12.04 -22.35 6.98
CA ARG A 230 -11.70 -23.02 8.24
C ARG A 230 -10.82 -24.23 7.94
N LEU A 231 -9.86 -24.51 8.83
CA LEU A 231 -8.95 -25.65 8.64
C LEU A 231 -9.63 -27.02 8.85
N ASP A 232 -10.83 -27.04 9.43
CA ASP A 232 -11.65 -28.27 9.57
C ASP A 232 -12.22 -28.77 8.24
N GLN A 233 -12.27 -27.92 7.20
CA GLN A 233 -12.68 -28.28 5.85
C GLN A 233 -11.67 -29.20 5.15
N LEU A 234 -10.43 -29.24 5.63
CA LEU A 234 -9.39 -30.11 5.09
C LEU A 234 -9.54 -31.51 5.70
N ALA A 235 -9.71 -32.52 4.87
CA ALA A 235 -9.75 -33.92 5.33
C ALA A 235 -8.37 -34.35 5.88
N SER A 236 -8.33 -35.37 6.75
CA SER A 236 -7.08 -35.84 7.37
C SER A 236 -6.08 -36.43 6.37
N ASP A 237 -6.55 -36.92 5.23
CA ASP A 237 -5.76 -37.43 4.11
C ASP A 237 -5.32 -36.34 3.11
N THR A 238 -5.71 -35.08 3.34
CA THR A 238 -5.31 -33.95 2.49
C THR A 238 -3.79 -33.84 2.48
N ARG A 239 -3.18 -33.95 1.29
CA ARG A 239 -1.74 -33.83 1.14
C ARG A 239 -1.31 -32.37 1.23
N ILE A 240 -0.54 -32.05 2.27
CA ILE A 240 0.13 -30.76 2.45
C ILE A 240 1.61 -31.01 2.65
N ASP A 241 2.45 -30.50 1.75
CA ASP A 241 3.90 -30.68 1.84
C ASP A 241 4.53 -29.65 2.80
N ALA A 242 3.98 -28.43 2.87
CA ALA A 242 4.42 -27.37 3.77
C ALA A 242 3.28 -26.41 4.19
N ILE A 243 3.45 -25.76 5.34
CA ILE A 243 2.52 -24.73 5.85
C ILE A 243 3.26 -23.42 6.08
N VAL A 244 2.70 -22.30 5.61
CA VAL A 244 3.18 -20.94 5.85
C VAL A 244 2.10 -20.16 6.61
N ASN A 245 2.34 -19.85 7.87
CA ASN A 245 1.41 -19.13 8.73
C ASN A 245 1.78 -17.64 8.82
N LEU A 246 1.09 -16.79 8.04
CA LEU A 246 1.28 -15.33 8.05
C LEU A 246 0.06 -14.56 8.56
N ALA A 247 -0.96 -15.29 9.04
CA ALA A 247 -2.17 -14.69 9.58
C ALA A 247 -1.88 -13.91 10.87
N GLY A 248 -2.46 -12.72 10.94
CA GLY A 248 -2.45 -11.91 12.14
C GLY A 248 -3.24 -10.63 11.93
N GLU A 249 -3.85 -10.14 12.99
CA GLU A 249 -4.47 -8.82 12.98
C GLU A 249 -3.40 -7.74 12.73
N PRO A 250 -3.62 -6.79 11.79
CA PRO A 250 -2.70 -5.69 11.57
C PRO A 250 -2.50 -4.86 12.84
N ILE A 251 -1.25 -4.44 13.07
CA ILE A 251 -0.88 -3.71 14.28
C ILE A 251 -1.34 -2.25 14.20
N GLY A 252 -1.14 -1.59 13.06
CA GLY A 252 -1.38 -0.14 12.90
C GLY A 252 -2.70 0.26 12.25
N ASN A 253 -3.79 -0.50 12.37
CA ASN A 253 -5.10 -0.19 11.76
C ASN A 253 -6.13 0.41 12.74
N ALA A 254 -5.79 0.57 14.02
CA ALA A 254 -6.66 1.12 15.05
C ALA A 254 -5.82 1.75 16.17
N PRO A 255 -6.40 2.65 16.99
CA PRO A 255 -5.74 3.15 18.19
C PRO A 255 -5.28 2.02 19.13
N TRP A 256 -4.18 2.26 19.83
CA TRP A 256 -3.62 1.28 20.75
C TRP A 256 -4.40 1.27 22.06
N THR A 257 -5.07 0.16 22.34
CA THR A 257 -5.84 -0.08 23.58
C THR A 257 -5.55 -1.49 24.10
N ALA A 258 -5.86 -1.77 25.36
CA ALA A 258 -5.76 -3.12 25.91
C ALA A 258 -6.54 -4.14 25.05
N ALA A 259 -7.78 -3.81 24.67
CA ALA A 259 -8.58 -4.63 23.77
C ALA A 259 -7.95 -4.83 22.38
N LYS A 260 -7.18 -3.85 21.86
CA LYS A 260 -6.43 -4.02 20.61
C LYS A 260 -5.24 -4.96 20.80
N ARG A 261 -4.51 -4.86 21.92
CA ARG A 261 -3.42 -5.78 22.28
C ARG A 261 -3.91 -7.22 22.36
N ASP A 262 -5.02 -7.43 23.06
CA ASP A 262 -5.62 -8.75 23.22
C ASP A 262 -6.07 -9.32 21.88
N ARG A 263 -6.72 -8.53 21.02
CA ARG A 263 -7.08 -8.97 19.66
C ARG A 263 -5.85 -9.33 18.81
N ILE A 264 -4.76 -8.56 18.91
CA ILE A 264 -3.51 -8.85 18.21
C ILE A 264 -2.93 -10.18 18.66
N LEU A 265 -2.87 -10.42 19.97
CA LEU A 265 -2.39 -11.66 20.57
C LEU A 265 -3.28 -12.85 20.18
N GLN A 266 -4.57 -12.78 20.48
CA GLN A 266 -5.54 -13.85 20.23
C GLN A 266 -5.64 -14.21 18.74
N SER A 267 -5.60 -13.23 17.84
CA SER A 267 -5.63 -13.52 16.39
C SER A 267 -4.45 -14.39 15.91
N ARG A 268 -3.28 -14.22 16.54
CA ARG A 268 -2.05 -14.96 16.22
C ARG A 268 -2.04 -16.33 16.90
N LEU A 269 -2.35 -16.37 18.20
CA LEU A 269 -2.42 -17.62 18.96
C LEU A 269 -3.48 -18.56 18.38
N ALA A 270 -4.74 -18.12 18.26
CA ALA A 270 -5.83 -18.98 17.80
C ALA A 270 -5.58 -19.56 16.41
N THR A 271 -5.02 -18.76 15.48
CA THR A 271 -4.69 -19.27 14.14
C THR A 271 -3.54 -20.27 14.18
N THR A 272 -2.53 -20.01 15.00
CA THR A 272 -1.35 -20.89 15.14
C THR A 272 -1.72 -22.21 15.81
N GLU A 273 -2.52 -22.18 16.88
CA GLU A 273 -3.06 -23.36 17.55
C GLU A 273 -3.92 -24.19 16.60
N ALA A 274 -4.77 -23.55 15.78
CA ALA A 274 -5.57 -24.24 14.77
C ALA A 274 -4.69 -24.91 13.70
N VAL A 275 -3.58 -24.28 13.31
CA VAL A 275 -2.59 -24.87 12.39
C VAL A 275 -1.91 -26.09 13.03
N VAL A 276 -1.50 -26.00 14.30
CA VAL A 276 -0.92 -27.14 15.03
C VAL A 276 -1.92 -28.27 15.18
N ALA A 277 -3.19 -27.98 15.50
CA ALA A 277 -4.26 -28.96 15.56
C ALA A 277 -4.53 -29.64 14.20
N LEU A 278 -4.44 -28.89 13.09
CA LEU A 278 -4.48 -29.48 11.76
C LEU A 278 -3.31 -30.44 11.55
N ILE A 279 -2.08 -30.02 11.85
CA ILE A 279 -0.88 -30.86 11.75
C ILE A 279 -1.06 -32.15 12.54
N ALA A 280 -1.60 -32.08 13.77
CA ALA A 280 -1.87 -33.24 14.61
C ALA A 280 -2.81 -34.25 13.94
N ARG A 281 -3.85 -33.78 13.24
CA ARG A 281 -4.87 -34.61 12.59
C ARG A 281 -4.47 -35.18 11.23
N LEU A 282 -3.53 -34.55 10.51
CA LEU A 282 -3.12 -35.01 9.17
C LEU A 282 -2.45 -36.40 9.23
N ALA A 283 -2.83 -37.28 8.32
CA ALA A 283 -2.26 -38.62 8.18
C ALA A 283 -0.79 -38.55 7.72
N ARG A 284 -0.50 -37.65 6.77
CA ARG A 284 0.87 -37.31 6.34
C ARG A 284 1.25 -35.94 6.89
N LYS A 285 2.27 -35.91 7.75
CA LYS A 285 2.75 -34.66 8.34
C LYS A 285 3.43 -33.79 7.28
N PRO A 286 3.18 -32.46 7.26
CA PRO A 286 3.95 -31.55 6.42
C PRO A 286 5.42 -31.56 6.86
N LYS A 287 6.34 -31.29 5.94
CA LYS A 287 7.77 -31.27 6.26
C LYS A 287 8.14 -30.10 7.17
N VAL A 288 7.47 -28.97 7.00
CA VAL A 288 7.81 -27.72 7.66
C VAL A 288 6.59 -26.84 7.93
N LEU A 289 6.60 -26.19 9.10
CA LEU A 289 5.79 -25.04 9.44
C LEU A 289 6.69 -23.80 9.46
N VAL A 290 6.48 -22.90 8.50
CA VAL A 290 7.07 -21.56 8.51
C VAL A 290 6.07 -20.62 9.17
N ASN A 291 6.35 -20.23 10.41
CA ASN A 291 5.49 -19.37 11.20
C ASN A 291 6.02 -17.94 11.20
N GLY A 292 5.14 -16.97 10.91
CA GLY A 292 5.44 -15.56 11.09
C GLY A 292 5.73 -15.24 12.56
N SER A 293 6.66 -14.34 12.78
CA SER A 293 6.98 -13.68 14.05
C SER A 293 7.43 -12.25 13.70
N ALA A 294 8.03 -11.53 14.63
CA ALA A 294 8.57 -10.20 14.39
C ALA A 294 9.89 -9.98 15.12
N ILE A 295 10.69 -9.02 14.63
CA ILE A 295 11.89 -8.56 15.33
C ILE A 295 11.58 -7.94 16.71
N GLY A 296 10.32 -7.63 17.00
CA GLY A 296 9.83 -7.26 18.32
C GLY A 296 10.11 -8.33 19.39
N TRP A 297 10.39 -9.58 18.99
CA TRP A 297 10.83 -10.63 19.92
C TRP A 297 12.07 -10.22 20.74
N TYR A 298 12.99 -9.43 20.19
CA TYR A 298 14.19 -9.02 20.92
C TYR A 298 13.91 -7.96 21.99
N GLY A 299 12.75 -7.30 21.94
CA GLY A 299 12.44 -6.10 22.71
C GLY A 299 13.26 -4.89 22.29
N LEU A 300 13.32 -3.84 23.11
CA LEU A 300 14.00 -2.59 22.74
C LEU A 300 15.50 -2.64 23.03
N TRP A 301 16.30 -2.20 22.06
CA TRP A 301 17.76 -2.15 22.14
C TRP A 301 18.29 -0.80 21.68
N GLN A 302 19.52 -0.50 22.07
CA GLN A 302 20.27 0.66 21.58
C GLN A 302 20.97 0.29 20.26
N ASP A 303 22.32 0.30 20.24
CA ASP A 303 23.10 0.17 19.00
C ASP A 303 23.67 -1.24 18.72
N GLN A 304 23.42 -2.19 19.62
CA GLN A 304 23.96 -3.53 19.52
C GLN A 304 23.36 -4.30 18.33
N PRO A 305 24.19 -4.93 17.47
CA PRO A 305 23.68 -5.83 16.44
C PRO A 305 23.09 -7.11 17.07
N LEU A 306 21.88 -7.48 16.65
CA LEU A 306 21.14 -8.62 17.18
C LEU A 306 21.03 -9.71 16.13
N THR A 307 21.56 -10.88 16.45
CA THR A 307 21.43 -12.13 15.68
C THR A 307 20.35 -13.02 16.31
N GLU A 308 20.06 -14.16 15.68
CA GLU A 308 19.11 -15.16 16.20
C GLU A 308 19.52 -15.80 17.54
N SER A 309 20.76 -15.56 18.00
CA SER A 309 21.27 -16.00 19.31
C SER A 309 21.19 -14.92 20.40
N ALA A 310 20.73 -13.72 20.07
CA ALA A 310 20.59 -12.63 21.05
C ALA A 310 19.49 -12.94 22.08
N LYS A 311 19.68 -12.44 23.31
CA LYS A 311 18.69 -12.53 24.38
C LYS A 311 17.58 -11.48 24.16
N PRO A 312 16.37 -11.70 24.69
CA PRO A 312 15.31 -10.71 24.64
C PRO A 312 15.42 -9.69 25.78
N HIS A 313 14.72 -8.55 25.62
CA HIS A 313 14.35 -7.65 26.70
C HIS A 313 12.84 -7.66 26.89
N ALA A 314 12.40 -7.58 28.15
CA ALA A 314 10.98 -7.58 28.49
C ALA A 314 10.30 -6.30 27.97
N CYS A 315 9.27 -6.48 27.15
CA CYS A 315 8.32 -5.47 26.71
C CYS A 315 7.15 -6.18 26.03
N PHE A 316 6.06 -5.45 25.74
CA PHE A 316 4.86 -6.06 25.19
C PHE A 316 5.14 -6.78 23.86
N SER A 317 5.94 -6.18 22.97
CA SER A 317 6.30 -6.80 21.69
C SER A 317 7.08 -8.11 21.84
N HIS A 318 7.89 -8.25 22.89
CA HIS A 318 8.57 -9.50 23.20
C HIS A 318 7.55 -10.55 23.65
N ASP A 319 6.74 -10.26 24.67
CA ASP A 319 5.78 -11.19 25.26
C ASP A 319 4.80 -11.73 24.19
N LEU A 320 4.35 -10.85 23.29
CA LEU A 320 3.53 -11.21 22.14
C LEU A 320 4.24 -12.20 21.20
N CYS A 321 5.49 -11.91 20.83
CA CYS A 321 6.22 -12.77 19.89
C CYS A 321 6.63 -14.09 20.54
N GLU A 322 7.01 -14.07 21.82
CA GLU A 322 7.36 -15.28 22.57
C GLU A 322 6.17 -16.24 22.68
N ALA A 323 4.99 -15.74 23.08
CA ALA A 323 3.78 -16.56 23.13
C ALA A 323 3.41 -17.13 21.74
N TRP A 324 3.58 -16.32 20.68
CA TRP A 324 3.32 -16.76 19.31
C TRP A 324 4.31 -17.82 18.82
N GLU A 325 5.61 -17.65 19.11
CA GLU A 325 6.66 -18.60 18.78
C GLU A 325 6.48 -19.92 19.55
N GLN A 326 6.09 -19.86 20.83
CA GLN A 326 5.80 -21.04 21.65
C GLN A 326 4.62 -21.84 21.11
N ALA A 327 3.52 -21.19 20.73
CA ALA A 327 2.37 -21.86 20.12
C ALA A 327 2.78 -22.61 18.83
N ALA A 328 3.61 -22.01 17.98
CA ALA A 328 4.08 -22.62 16.74
C ALA A 328 5.00 -23.83 16.98
N ARG A 329 5.83 -23.79 18.02
CA ARG A 329 6.70 -24.91 18.42
C ARG A 329 5.92 -26.16 18.82
N GLY A 330 4.62 -26.06 19.15
CA GLY A 330 3.76 -27.22 19.34
C GLY A 330 3.77 -28.21 18.16
N ALA A 331 4.05 -27.74 16.93
CA ALA A 331 4.20 -28.61 15.77
C ALA A 331 5.43 -29.55 15.84
N GLU A 332 6.48 -29.19 16.60
CA GLU A 332 7.69 -30.01 16.78
C GLU A 332 7.34 -31.36 17.45
N ALA A 333 6.33 -31.39 18.32
CA ALA A 333 5.83 -32.62 18.95
C ALA A 333 5.23 -33.63 17.96
N HIS A 334 4.92 -33.19 16.74
CA HIS A 334 4.43 -34.03 15.64
C HIS A 334 5.50 -34.35 14.60
N GLY A 335 6.78 -34.08 14.91
CA GLY A 335 7.91 -34.32 14.00
C GLY A 335 8.00 -33.34 12.83
N VAL A 336 7.29 -32.21 12.91
CA VAL A 336 7.33 -31.16 11.88
C VAL A 336 8.44 -30.16 12.21
N ARG A 337 9.28 -29.82 11.23
CA ARG A 337 10.28 -28.76 11.36
C ARG A 337 9.59 -27.41 11.53
N VAL A 338 9.94 -26.65 12.55
CA VAL A 338 9.39 -25.30 12.76
C VAL A 338 10.45 -24.25 12.47
N ALA A 339 10.12 -23.29 11.60
CA ALA A 339 10.92 -22.10 11.33
C ALA A 339 10.13 -20.85 11.75
N LEU A 340 10.72 -20.05 12.63
CA LEU A 340 10.09 -18.87 13.23
C LEU A 340 10.67 -17.62 12.57
N LEU A 341 9.96 -17.05 11.60
CA LEU A 341 10.43 -15.90 10.83
C LEU A 341 10.25 -14.61 11.63
N ARG A 342 11.32 -14.07 12.21
CA ARG A 342 11.31 -12.76 12.88
C ARG A 342 11.39 -11.66 11.83
N ILE A 343 10.23 -11.24 11.34
CA ILE A 343 10.11 -10.30 10.22
C ILE A 343 10.37 -8.86 10.69
N GLY A 344 11.23 -8.14 9.95
CA GLY A 344 11.46 -6.72 10.13
C GLY A 344 10.40 -5.83 9.49
N LEU A 345 10.75 -4.56 9.26
CA LEU A 345 9.91 -3.64 8.51
C LEU A 345 9.89 -4.05 7.02
N VAL A 346 8.78 -4.64 6.58
CA VAL A 346 8.65 -5.04 5.18
C VAL A 346 8.40 -3.82 4.30
N VAL A 347 9.33 -3.59 3.37
CA VAL A 347 9.33 -2.49 2.42
C VAL A 347 8.77 -2.96 1.10
N GLY A 348 7.73 -2.28 0.63
CA GLY A 348 7.18 -2.47 -0.71
C GLY A 348 6.11 -1.42 -0.99
N ARG A 349 5.84 -1.18 -2.28
CA ARG A 349 4.96 -0.10 -2.73
C ARG A 349 3.49 -0.33 -2.40
N ASP A 350 3.00 -1.56 -2.59
CA ASP A 350 1.56 -1.83 -2.60
C ASP A 350 0.95 -1.91 -1.17
N GLY A 351 1.77 -1.83 -0.13
CA GLY A 351 1.30 -2.00 1.25
C GLY A 351 2.40 -1.90 2.30
N GLY A 352 2.09 -2.35 3.51
CA GLY A 352 3.00 -2.26 4.64
C GLY A 352 3.23 -0.83 5.14
N PHE A 353 4.35 -0.62 5.82
CA PHE A 353 4.70 0.65 6.44
C PHE A 353 5.14 1.71 5.41
N LEU A 354 5.94 1.32 4.40
CA LEU A 354 6.40 2.25 3.37
C LEU A 354 5.23 2.94 2.66
N ALA A 355 4.21 2.19 2.26
CA ALA A 355 3.08 2.72 1.51
C ALA A 355 2.25 3.77 2.28
N ARG A 356 2.39 3.86 3.61
CA ARG A 356 1.78 4.91 4.44
C ARG A 356 2.64 6.19 4.50
N MET A 357 3.93 6.08 4.20
CA MET A 357 4.86 7.20 4.12
C MET A 357 4.93 7.81 2.72
N LEU A 358 4.59 7.07 1.67
CA LEU A 358 4.75 7.54 0.29
C LEU A 358 3.98 8.83 0.00
N THR A 359 2.69 8.89 0.38
CA THR A 359 1.86 10.07 0.13
C THR A 359 2.43 11.35 0.77
N PRO A 360 2.70 11.43 2.09
CA PRO A 360 3.28 12.65 2.66
C PRO A 360 4.66 13.00 2.09
N PHE A 361 5.51 12.01 1.77
CA PHE A 361 6.80 12.27 1.13
C PHE A 361 6.65 12.79 -0.31
N GLU A 362 5.65 12.32 -1.07
CA GLU A 362 5.37 12.78 -2.43
C GLU A 362 5.02 14.27 -2.48
N PHE A 363 4.31 14.75 -1.45
CA PHE A 363 3.99 16.16 -1.25
C PHE A 363 5.13 16.98 -0.60
N GLY A 364 6.30 16.38 -0.35
CA GLY A 364 7.43 17.06 0.32
C GLY A 364 7.18 17.34 1.80
N LEU A 365 6.17 16.70 2.39
CA LEU A 365 5.80 16.81 3.80
C LEU A 365 6.43 15.69 4.66
N GLY A 366 7.36 14.93 4.07
CA GLY A 366 8.07 13.86 4.77
C GLY A 366 9.12 14.37 5.75
N GLY A 367 9.59 13.47 6.62
CA GLY A 367 10.72 13.72 7.50
C GLY A 367 10.88 12.67 8.59
N PRO A 368 11.92 12.82 9.43
CA PRO A 368 12.27 11.82 10.42
C PRO A 368 11.27 11.79 11.58
N LEU A 369 11.12 10.61 12.19
CA LEU A 369 10.23 10.40 13.34
C LEU A 369 11.01 10.55 14.64
N GLY A 370 10.57 11.47 15.52
CA GLY A 370 11.19 11.68 16.83
C GLY A 370 12.64 12.14 16.72
N SER A 371 13.56 11.45 17.41
CA SER A 371 15.01 11.71 17.31
C SER A 371 15.57 11.31 15.94
N GLY A 372 14.95 10.32 15.30
CA GLY A 372 15.40 9.71 14.06
C GLY A 372 16.60 8.77 14.24
N LEU A 373 17.00 8.50 15.48
CA LEU A 373 18.15 7.65 15.81
C LEU A 373 17.79 6.16 15.90
N GLN A 374 16.50 5.84 16.01
CA GLN A 374 16.03 4.47 16.12
C GLN A 374 16.39 3.64 14.89
N TRP A 375 16.80 2.40 15.15
CA TRP A 375 17.16 1.45 14.10
C TRP A 375 15.92 0.92 13.39
N MET A 376 16.01 0.90 12.06
CA MET A 376 15.02 0.35 11.17
C MET A 376 15.64 -0.87 10.49
N SER A 377 15.42 -2.05 11.07
CA SER A 377 15.69 -3.32 10.41
C SER A 377 14.55 -3.65 9.47
N TRP A 378 14.84 -3.60 8.17
CA TRP A 378 13.86 -3.67 7.10
C TRP A 378 14.14 -4.87 6.20
N ILE A 379 13.20 -5.31 5.36
CA ILE A 379 13.42 -6.28 4.28
C ILE A 379 12.54 -5.91 3.10
N GLU A 380 13.02 -6.06 1.88
CA GLU A 380 12.17 -5.90 0.68
C GLU A 380 11.18 -7.07 0.58
N ARG A 381 9.95 -6.81 0.12
CA ARG A 381 8.86 -7.80 0.10
C ARG A 381 9.21 -9.05 -0.71
N ASP A 382 9.76 -8.90 -1.90
CA ASP A 382 10.14 -10.02 -2.77
C ASP A 382 11.34 -10.79 -2.19
N ASP A 383 12.31 -10.12 -1.56
CA ASP A 383 13.37 -10.78 -0.78
C ASP A 383 12.82 -11.57 0.41
N LEU A 384 11.78 -11.08 1.08
CA LEU A 384 11.09 -11.84 2.12
C LEU A 384 10.40 -13.10 1.56
N VAL A 385 9.73 -12.99 0.41
CA VAL A 385 9.11 -14.15 -0.28
C VAL A 385 10.19 -15.17 -0.69
N ARG A 386 11.32 -14.70 -1.24
CA ARG A 386 12.47 -15.56 -1.55
C ARG A 386 13.03 -16.22 -0.31
N LEU A 387 13.10 -15.52 0.82
CA LEU A 387 13.57 -16.10 2.07
C LEU A 387 12.60 -17.16 2.61
N ILE A 388 11.29 -16.95 2.50
CA ILE A 388 10.28 -17.97 2.81
C ILE A 388 10.52 -19.21 1.94
N ALA A 389 10.67 -19.05 0.62
CA ALA A 389 10.97 -20.16 -0.30
C ALA A 389 12.27 -20.88 0.05
N HIS A 390 13.32 -20.14 0.41
CA HIS A 390 14.60 -20.69 0.84
C HIS A 390 14.48 -21.51 2.13
N VAL A 391 13.74 -21.03 3.13
CA VAL A 391 13.48 -21.76 4.38
C VAL A 391 12.65 -23.02 4.14
N LEU A 392 11.66 -22.95 3.24
CA LEU A 392 10.87 -24.10 2.83
C LEU A 392 11.76 -25.17 2.15
N ALA A 393 12.69 -24.76 1.28
CA ALA A 393 13.58 -25.65 0.55
C ALA A 393 14.76 -26.19 1.37
N THR A 394 15.16 -25.50 2.45
CA THR A 394 16.37 -25.82 3.22
C THR A 394 16.02 -26.57 4.50
N ASP A 395 16.26 -27.89 4.51
CA ASP A 395 15.89 -28.77 5.62
C ASP A 395 16.62 -28.48 6.95
N THR A 396 17.79 -27.83 6.89
CA THR A 396 18.57 -27.45 8.08
C THR A 396 18.09 -26.15 8.73
N MET A 397 17.22 -25.38 8.07
CA MET A 397 16.72 -24.12 8.61
C MET A 397 15.54 -24.35 9.56
N ALA A 398 15.83 -24.37 10.86
CA ALA A 398 14.86 -24.50 11.95
C ALA A 398 15.07 -23.45 13.05
N GLY A 399 14.04 -23.28 13.89
CA GLY A 399 14.00 -22.31 14.97
C GLY A 399 13.91 -20.86 14.48
N PRO A 400 14.40 -19.87 15.24
CA PRO A 400 14.31 -18.46 14.87
C PRO A 400 15.17 -18.15 13.65
N VAL A 401 14.63 -17.38 12.71
CA VAL A 401 15.32 -16.87 11.51
C VAL A 401 14.99 -15.39 11.37
N ASN A 402 16.01 -14.53 11.39
CA ASN A 402 15.80 -13.10 11.20
C ASN A 402 15.52 -12.80 9.73
N ALA A 403 14.33 -12.27 9.45
CA ALA A 403 13.91 -11.89 8.12
C ALA A 403 14.05 -10.37 7.94
N THR A 404 15.30 -9.94 7.85
CA THR A 404 15.75 -8.55 7.65
C THR A 404 16.83 -8.52 6.57
N ALA A 405 16.93 -7.44 5.81
CA ALA A 405 18.08 -7.13 4.98
C ALA A 405 19.35 -7.00 5.85
N PRO A 406 20.55 -7.26 5.29
CA PRO A 406 21.79 -7.29 6.05
C PRO A 406 22.27 -5.93 6.55
N LEU A 407 21.80 -4.83 5.94
CA LEU A 407 22.22 -3.47 6.29
C LEU A 407 21.03 -2.68 6.89
N PRO A 408 20.76 -2.83 8.20
CA PRO A 408 19.82 -1.96 8.90
C PRO A 408 20.38 -0.53 8.95
N LEU A 409 19.50 0.44 9.08
CA LEU A 409 19.85 1.86 9.12
C LEU A 409 18.99 2.62 10.12
N ARG A 410 19.44 3.80 10.55
CA ARG A 410 18.65 4.67 11.41
C ARG A 410 17.53 5.36 10.63
N ASN A 411 16.48 5.77 11.33
CA ASN A 411 15.34 6.47 10.73
C ASN A 411 15.73 7.75 9.96
N LEU A 412 16.76 8.50 10.41
CA LEU A 412 17.31 9.63 9.66
C LEU A 412 17.82 9.20 8.28
N ALA A 413 18.61 8.13 8.22
CA ALA A 413 19.16 7.61 6.97
C ALA A 413 18.07 7.01 6.07
N PHE A 414 17.09 6.32 6.66
CA PHE A 414 15.92 5.81 5.95
C PHE A 414 15.13 6.96 5.28
N THR A 415 14.85 8.00 6.06
CA THR A 415 14.15 9.21 5.59
C THR A 415 14.91 9.88 4.45
N ALA A 416 16.23 10.03 4.58
CA ALA A 416 17.07 10.65 3.56
C ALA A 416 17.08 9.85 2.25
N GLU A 417 17.19 8.52 2.32
CA GLU A 417 17.15 7.67 1.12
C GLU A 417 15.78 7.70 0.44
N LEU A 418 14.67 7.69 1.22
CA LEU A 418 13.33 7.82 0.67
C LEU A 418 13.12 9.17 -0.01
N ALA A 419 13.51 10.27 0.64
CA ALA A 419 13.45 11.62 0.10
C ALA A 419 14.24 11.77 -1.20
N ARG A 420 15.47 11.21 -1.23
CA ARG A 420 16.35 11.20 -2.40
C ARG A 420 15.73 10.43 -3.56
N CYS A 421 15.21 9.23 -3.30
CA CYS A 421 14.59 8.39 -4.31
C CYS A 421 13.36 9.09 -4.94
N LEU A 422 12.54 9.74 -4.11
CA LEU A 422 11.36 10.48 -4.55
C LEU A 422 11.67 11.86 -5.13
N ARG A 423 12.92 12.34 -5.01
CA ARG A 423 13.33 13.72 -5.36
C ARG A 423 12.43 14.76 -4.69
N ARG A 424 12.24 14.62 -3.38
CA ARG A 424 11.42 15.50 -2.55
C ARG A 424 12.17 15.89 -1.27
N PRO A 425 11.93 17.09 -0.72
CA PRO A 425 12.49 17.45 0.58
C PRO A 425 11.87 16.57 1.68
N ALA A 426 12.63 16.32 2.75
CA ALA A 426 12.15 15.62 3.95
C ALA A 426 12.57 16.36 5.22
N LEU A 427 12.08 17.60 5.35
CA LEU A 427 12.50 18.54 6.39
C LEU A 427 11.59 18.51 7.62
N LEU A 428 10.39 17.92 7.51
CA LEU A 428 9.39 17.96 8.57
C LEU A 428 9.62 16.83 9.58
N ARG A 429 10.35 17.11 10.64
CA ARG A 429 10.51 16.19 11.75
C ARG A 429 9.19 16.05 12.50
N VAL A 430 8.69 14.82 12.63
CA VAL A 430 7.49 14.53 13.43
C VAL A 430 7.89 14.48 14.91
N PRO A 431 7.37 15.36 15.78
CA PRO A 431 7.77 15.37 17.19
C PRO A 431 7.39 14.07 17.91
N ALA A 432 8.28 13.56 18.76
CA ALA A 432 8.02 12.34 19.53
C ALA A 432 6.78 12.47 20.43
N GLY A 433 6.55 13.65 21.02
CA GLY A 433 5.36 13.92 21.83
C GLY A 433 4.05 13.78 21.04
N LEU A 434 4.04 14.16 19.76
CA LEU A 434 2.87 13.98 18.89
C LEU A 434 2.63 12.48 18.62
N LEU A 435 3.70 11.74 18.30
CA LEU A 435 3.62 10.29 18.07
C LEU A 435 3.11 9.55 19.30
N ARG A 436 3.59 9.91 20.50
CA ARG A 436 3.12 9.35 21.77
C ARG A 436 1.64 9.64 22.03
N ARG A 437 1.16 10.84 21.71
CA ARG A 437 -0.26 11.18 21.87
C ARG A 437 -1.17 10.38 20.94
N ILE A 438 -0.72 10.10 19.72
CA ILE A 438 -1.50 9.37 18.72
C ILE A 438 -1.45 7.85 18.96
N GLY A 439 -0.25 7.31 19.22
CA GLY A 439 -0.02 5.87 19.28
C GLY A 439 0.21 5.29 20.66
N GLY A 440 0.32 6.12 21.72
CA GLY A 440 0.64 5.66 23.07
C GLY A 440 1.94 4.84 23.12
N ASP A 441 1.93 3.79 23.93
CA ASP A 441 3.05 2.86 24.10
C ASP A 441 3.47 2.18 22.78
N LEU A 442 2.55 2.02 21.82
CA LEU A 442 2.86 1.46 20.50
C LEU A 442 3.80 2.36 19.71
N ALA A 443 3.59 3.67 19.78
CA ALA A 443 4.49 4.62 19.13
C ALA A 443 5.86 4.58 19.78
N GLU A 444 5.94 4.37 21.09
CA GLU A 444 7.22 4.22 21.78
C GLU A 444 7.96 2.96 21.31
N GLU A 445 7.30 1.79 21.28
CA GLU A 445 7.98 0.55 20.90
C GLU A 445 8.26 0.43 19.38
N LEU A 446 7.32 0.82 18.52
CA LEU A 446 7.39 0.53 17.08
C LEU A 446 7.82 1.70 16.20
N LEU A 447 7.61 2.95 16.64
CA LEU A 447 7.93 4.15 15.83
C LEU A 447 9.14 4.91 16.35
N LEU A 448 9.30 4.98 17.67
CA LEU A 448 10.35 5.73 18.36
C LEU A 448 11.47 4.83 18.89
N GLY A 449 11.17 3.55 19.12
CA GLY A 449 12.10 2.48 19.41
C GLY A 449 12.58 1.77 18.15
N GLY A 450 13.58 0.90 18.31
CA GLY A 450 14.11 0.10 17.21
C GLY A 450 15.12 -0.92 17.67
N GLN A 451 15.51 -1.80 16.76
CA GLN A 451 16.53 -2.81 16.99
C GLN A 451 17.40 -2.95 15.76
N ARG A 452 18.71 -3.11 15.96
CA ARG A 452 19.67 -3.37 14.87
C ARG A 452 19.76 -4.88 14.63
N VAL A 453 18.71 -5.46 14.06
CA VAL A 453 18.65 -6.89 13.75
C VAL A 453 19.36 -7.21 12.43
N VAL A 454 20.16 -8.28 12.44
CA VAL A 454 20.91 -8.79 11.29
C VAL A 454 20.56 -10.27 11.00
N PRO A 455 20.51 -10.69 9.71
CA PRO A 455 20.00 -12.00 9.29
C PRO A 455 21.07 -13.09 9.24
N ASN A 456 21.71 -13.40 10.37
CA ASN A 456 22.89 -14.27 10.37
C ASN A 456 22.61 -15.69 9.86
N LYS A 457 21.45 -16.29 10.21
CA LYS A 457 21.10 -17.62 9.68
C LYS A 457 20.82 -17.62 8.19
N ALA A 458 20.16 -16.59 7.66
CA ALA A 458 19.90 -16.51 6.23
C ALA A 458 21.21 -16.37 5.44
N LEU A 459 22.11 -15.50 5.89
CA LEU A 459 23.43 -15.34 5.27
C LEU A 459 24.26 -16.62 5.33
N SER A 460 24.28 -17.28 6.50
CA SER A 460 25.05 -18.51 6.72
C SER A 460 24.49 -19.72 5.95
N SER A 461 23.20 -19.70 5.57
CA SER A 461 22.60 -20.74 4.73
C SER A 461 22.77 -20.49 3.23
N GLY A 462 23.54 -19.47 2.84
CA GLY A 462 23.80 -19.12 1.44
C GLY A 462 22.69 -18.30 0.78
N PHE A 463 21.72 -17.76 1.54
CA PHE A 463 20.70 -16.90 0.97
C PHE A 463 21.29 -15.57 0.49
N VAL A 464 21.09 -15.27 -0.79
CA VAL A 464 21.56 -14.02 -1.40
C VAL A 464 20.39 -13.04 -1.54
N PHE A 465 20.43 -11.96 -0.77
CA PHE A 465 19.49 -10.84 -0.88
C PHE A 465 19.67 -10.11 -2.23
N ARG A 466 18.56 -9.86 -2.93
CA ARG A 466 18.58 -8.99 -4.14
C ARG A 466 18.89 -7.56 -3.73
N HIS A 467 18.35 -7.10 -2.61
CA HIS A 467 18.51 -5.75 -2.12
C HIS A 467 19.15 -5.74 -0.73
N GLN A 468 20.48 -5.67 -0.70
CA GLN A 468 21.21 -5.55 0.57
C GLN A 468 21.08 -4.14 1.18
N SER A 469 20.95 -3.11 0.34
CA SER A 469 20.83 -1.71 0.76
C SER A 469 19.43 -1.16 0.49
N LEU A 470 18.97 -0.25 1.36
CA LEU A 470 17.65 0.35 1.21
C LEU A 470 17.54 1.12 -0.10
N ARG A 471 18.62 1.79 -0.50
CA ARG A 471 18.73 2.49 -1.78
C ARG A 471 18.34 1.59 -2.96
N SER A 472 18.95 0.41 -3.05
CA SER A 472 18.68 -0.54 -4.13
C SER A 472 17.23 -1.03 -4.11
N ALA A 473 16.67 -1.29 -2.92
CA ALA A 473 15.27 -1.66 -2.79
C ALA A 473 14.33 -0.53 -3.25
N LEU A 474 14.54 0.69 -2.78
CA LEU A 474 13.69 1.83 -3.13
C LEU A 474 13.75 2.16 -4.62
N GLU A 475 14.94 2.14 -5.23
CA GLU A 475 15.11 2.37 -6.68
C GLU A 475 14.45 1.28 -7.54
N SER A 476 14.28 0.07 -7.01
CA SER A 476 13.53 -0.99 -7.67
C SER A 476 12.01 -0.88 -7.47
N ILE A 477 11.56 -0.24 -6.40
CA ILE A 477 10.15 -0.25 -5.94
C ILE A 477 9.41 1.06 -6.29
N LEU A 478 10.12 2.18 -6.50
CA LEU A 478 9.59 3.54 -6.70
C LEU A 478 10.05 4.12 -8.04
#